data_AF-A0A973GSR2-F1
#
_entry.id   AF-A0A973GSR2-F1
#
_cell.length_a   1.000
_cell.length_b   1.000
_cell.length_c   1.000
_cell.angle_alpha   90.00
_cell.angle_beta   90.00
_cell.angle_gamma   90.00
#
_symmetry.space_group_name_H-M   'P 1'
#
loop_
_entity.id
_entity.type
_entity.pdbx_description
1 polymer ?
#
loop_
_entity_poly.entity_id
_entity_poly.type
_entity_poly.pdbx_seq_one_letter_code
_entity_poly.pdbx_strand_id
1 'polypeptide(L)'
;MRSIALDVGTKTVGVAISDLSGFLASPLVTLRFESEDYDHALDQIEALLKEYPVNAIILGYPKHMNGSIGDGGRRSEFFKEEIEKFTNIPVILWDERLTTVSAHKSLMQNNMRNEKRKKVIDQVAAVTMLQEYLDQQRNKEQVNGRK
;
A
#
# COMPACT_ATOMS: atom_id res chain seq x y z
N MET A 1 -11.84 12.49 3.86
CA MET A 1 -10.36 12.62 3.89
C MET A 1 -9.81 11.62 2.90
N ARG A 2 -8.80 11.98 2.10
CA ARG A 2 -8.20 11.02 1.15
C ARG A 2 -6.99 10.34 1.79
N SER A 3 -6.83 9.06 1.51
CA SER A 3 -5.67 8.26 1.91
C SER A 3 -5.09 7.57 0.69
N ILE A 4 -3.76 7.37 0.69
CA ILE A 4 -3.05 6.59 -0.32
C ILE A 4 -2.46 5.35 0.34
N ALA A 5 -2.36 4.26 -0.40
CA ALA A 5 -1.57 3.11 0.00
C ALA A 5 -0.47 2.80 -1.01
N LEU A 6 0.69 2.40 -0.46
CA LEU A 6 1.93 2.12 -1.18
C LEU A 6 2.39 0.70 -0.86
N ASP A 7 2.55 -0.13 -1.88
CA ASP A 7 3.17 -1.46 -1.79
C ASP A 7 4.53 -1.41 -2.48
N VAL A 8 5.62 -1.42 -1.69
CA VAL A 8 6.98 -1.19 -2.17
C VAL A 8 7.70 -2.51 -2.45
N GLY A 9 7.73 -2.87 -3.73
CA GLY A 9 8.53 -3.96 -4.25
C GLY A 9 10.00 -3.59 -4.46
N THR A 10 10.74 -4.47 -5.14
CA THR A 10 12.16 -4.24 -5.47
C THR A 10 12.38 -3.35 -6.71
N LYS A 11 11.37 -3.21 -7.57
CA LYS A 11 11.41 -2.45 -8.84
C LYS A 11 10.12 -1.68 -9.15
N THR A 12 9.15 -1.77 -8.25
CA THR A 12 7.81 -1.23 -8.47
C THR A 12 7.20 -0.76 -7.17
N VAL A 13 6.41 0.31 -7.23
CA VAL A 13 5.50 0.70 -6.15
C VAL A 13 4.07 0.58 -6.65
N GLY A 14 3.30 -0.33 -6.07
CA GLY A 14 1.86 -0.39 -6.28
C GLY A 14 1.18 0.74 -5.51
N VAL A 15 0.34 1.54 -6.18
CA VAL A 15 -0.33 2.68 -5.55
C VAL A 15 -1.84 2.55 -5.66
N ALA A 16 -2.52 2.71 -4.54
CA ALA A 16 -3.98 2.82 -4.46
C ALA A 16 -4.38 4.12 -3.77
N ILE A 17 -5.55 4.65 -4.13
CA ILE A 17 -6.10 5.88 -3.54
C ILE A 17 -7.55 5.67 -3.12
N SER A 18 -7.94 6.29 -2.02
CA SER A 18 -9.32 6.32 -1.57
C SER A 18 -10.12 7.37 -2.35
N ASP A 19 -11.41 7.13 -2.50
CA ASP A 19 -12.32 8.18 -2.94
C ASP A 19 -12.43 9.31 -1.91
N LEU A 20 -13.10 10.41 -2.28
CA LEU A 20 -13.25 11.58 -1.40
C LEU A 20 -14.03 11.27 -0.11
N SER A 21 -14.96 10.30 -0.17
CA SER A 21 -15.74 9.88 0.99
C SER A 21 -14.93 9.03 1.98
N GLY A 22 -13.79 8.47 1.55
CA GLY A 22 -12.99 7.54 2.36
C GLY A 22 -13.67 6.17 2.50
N PHE A 23 -14.52 5.79 1.54
CA PHE A 23 -15.30 4.55 1.57
C PHE A 23 -14.67 3.45 0.72
N LEU A 24 -14.21 3.80 -0.50
CA LEU A 24 -13.66 2.84 -1.47
C LEU A 24 -12.20 3.13 -1.78
N ALA A 25 -11.41 2.07 -1.81
CA ALA A 25 -10.08 2.08 -2.40
C ALA A 25 -10.14 1.71 -3.90
N SER A 26 -9.28 2.34 -4.69
CA SER A 26 -9.15 2.05 -6.12
C SER A 26 -7.67 2.07 -6.55
N PRO A 27 -7.27 1.28 -7.55
CA PRO A 27 -5.91 1.33 -8.06
C PRO A 27 -5.66 2.69 -8.72
N LEU A 28 -4.52 3.32 -8.43
CA LEU A 28 -4.13 4.60 -9.02
C LEU A 28 -3.09 4.39 -10.12
N VAL A 29 -1.91 3.87 -9.75
CA VAL A 29 -0.79 3.68 -10.68
C VAL A 29 0.17 2.61 -10.14
N THR A 30 1.02 2.09 -11.01
CA THR A 30 2.21 1.32 -10.59
C THR A 30 3.45 2.09 -11.02
N LEU A 31 4.16 2.67 -10.07
CA LEU A 31 5.43 3.34 -10.31
C LEU A 31 6.50 2.29 -10.60
N ARG A 32 7.40 2.56 -11.55
CA ARG A 32 8.47 1.63 -11.93
C ARG A 32 9.81 2.35 -11.79
N PHE A 33 10.79 1.63 -11.27
CA PHE A 33 12.14 2.12 -11.05
C PHE A 33 13.13 0.98 -11.27
N GLU A 34 14.40 1.33 -11.47
CA GLU A 34 15.46 0.33 -11.60
C GLU A 34 15.67 -0.42 -10.29
N SER A 35 16.31 -1.60 -10.33
CA SER A 35 16.53 -2.37 -9.11
C SER A 35 17.33 -1.56 -8.10
N GLU A 36 16.81 -1.46 -6.87
CA GLU A 36 17.47 -0.75 -5.75
C GLU A 36 17.61 0.78 -5.95
N ASP A 37 17.02 1.35 -7.00
CA ASP A 37 16.94 2.79 -7.24
C ASP A 37 15.80 3.42 -6.43
N TYR A 38 15.95 3.43 -5.10
CA TYR A 38 14.93 3.91 -4.19
C TYR A 38 14.78 5.44 -4.17
N ASP A 39 15.84 6.18 -4.52
CA ASP A 39 15.77 7.63 -4.63
C ASP A 39 14.80 8.04 -5.75
N HIS A 40 14.90 7.40 -6.93
CA HIS A 40 13.95 7.64 -8.01
C HIS A 40 12.53 7.18 -7.66
N ALA A 41 12.38 6.13 -6.84
CA ALA A 41 11.06 5.74 -6.34
C ALA A 41 10.46 6.82 -5.42
N LEU A 42 11.26 7.42 -4.54
CA LEU A 42 10.84 8.50 -3.64
C LEU A 42 10.48 9.77 -4.41
N ASP A 43 11.25 10.15 -5.44
CA ASP A 43 10.93 11.28 -6.32
C ASP A 43 9.57 11.12 -7.00
N GLN A 44 9.28 9.91 -7.52
CA GLN A 44 7.98 9.61 -8.12
C GLN A 44 6.84 9.65 -7.09
N ILE A 45 7.06 9.16 -5.87
CA ILE A 45 6.09 9.24 -4.78
C ILE A 45 5.83 10.70 -4.39
N GLU A 46 6.87 11.52 -4.26
CA GLU A 46 6.74 12.94 -3.92
C GLU A 46 5.92 13.69 -4.98
N ALA A 47 6.21 13.47 -6.26
CA ALA A 47 5.46 14.06 -7.36
C ALA A 47 3.98 13.66 -7.30
N LEU A 48 3.69 12.39 -7.03
CA LEU A 48 2.33 11.88 -6.89
C LEU A 48 1.59 12.51 -5.71
N LEU A 49 2.23 12.67 -4.56
CA LEU A 49 1.62 13.27 -3.37
C LEU A 49 1.39 14.78 -3.52
N LYS A 50 2.15 15.46 -4.38
CA LYS A 50 1.88 16.85 -4.79
C LYS A 50 0.62 16.97 -5.66
N GLU A 51 0.36 15.99 -6.52
CA GLU A 51 -0.84 15.95 -7.37
C GLU A 51 -2.10 15.53 -6.60
N TYR A 52 -1.95 14.56 -5.70
CA TYR A 52 -3.04 13.99 -4.92
C TYR A 52 -2.88 14.32 -3.42
N PRO A 53 -3.47 15.41 -2.92
CA PRO A 53 -3.38 15.73 -1.50
C PRO A 53 -4.11 14.66 -0.67
N VAL A 54 -3.37 14.04 0.23
CA VAL A 54 -3.85 13.00 1.15
C VAL A 54 -3.52 13.35 2.60
N ASN A 55 -4.25 12.74 3.53
CA ASN A 55 -4.08 12.97 4.96
C ASN A 55 -3.37 11.82 5.67
N ALA A 56 -3.28 10.66 5.02
CA ALA A 56 -2.61 9.48 5.56
C ALA A 56 -2.01 8.65 4.42
N ILE A 57 -0.86 8.04 4.69
CA ILE A 57 -0.17 7.12 3.79
C ILE A 57 -0.10 5.76 4.49
N ILE A 58 -0.59 4.72 3.81
CA ILE A 58 -0.61 3.36 4.31
C ILE A 58 0.49 2.62 3.56
N LEU A 59 1.51 2.16 4.26
CA LEU A 59 2.69 1.54 3.65
C LEU A 59 2.72 0.05 3.99
N GLY A 60 2.78 -0.78 2.96
CA GLY A 60 2.87 -2.22 3.07
C GLY A 60 4.05 -2.64 3.94
N TYR A 61 3.83 -3.49 4.95
CA TYR A 61 4.85 -3.90 5.90
C TYR A 61 4.92 -5.44 5.99
N PRO A 62 5.62 -6.07 5.04
CA PRO A 62 5.68 -7.52 4.96
C PRO A 62 6.53 -8.08 6.10
N LYS A 63 5.88 -8.83 6.99
CA LYS A 63 6.52 -9.56 8.08
C LYS A 63 6.50 -11.05 7.81
N HIS A 64 7.52 -11.75 8.30
CA HIS A 64 7.49 -13.20 8.35
C HIS A 64 6.38 -13.70 9.29
N MET A 65 5.92 -14.93 9.11
CA MET A 65 4.83 -15.52 9.91
C MET A 65 5.17 -15.63 11.40
N ASN A 66 6.46 -15.77 11.74
CA ASN A 66 6.98 -15.73 13.10
C ASN A 66 7.08 -14.30 13.68
N GLY A 67 6.68 -13.27 12.92
CA GLY A 67 6.74 -11.85 13.30
C GLY A 67 8.09 -11.17 13.05
N SER A 68 9.11 -11.86 12.54
CA SER A 68 10.40 -11.24 12.24
C SER A 68 10.35 -10.36 11.00
N ILE A 69 11.23 -9.37 10.94
CA ILE A 69 11.32 -8.37 9.86
C ILE A 69 12.43 -8.82 8.89
N GLY A 70 12.05 -9.13 7.65
CA GLY A 70 12.99 -9.41 6.56
C GLY A 70 13.36 -8.16 5.76
N ASP A 71 14.06 -8.32 4.65
CA ASP A 71 14.52 -7.20 3.81
C ASP A 71 13.37 -6.34 3.28
N GLY A 72 12.21 -6.95 2.97
CA GLY A 72 11.01 -6.22 2.57
C GLY A 72 10.49 -5.30 3.67
N GLY A 73 10.44 -5.77 4.91
CA GLY A 73 9.98 -4.95 6.03
C GLY A 73 10.95 -3.81 6.36
N ARG A 74 12.27 -4.06 6.29
CA ARG A 74 13.29 -3.01 6.43
C ARG A 74 13.20 -1.95 5.33
N ARG A 75 12.89 -2.37 4.09
CA ARG A 75 12.62 -1.44 2.99
C ARG A 75 11.43 -0.55 3.32
N SER A 76 10.33 -1.11 3.82
CA SER A 76 9.17 -0.33 4.23
C SER A 76 9.49 0.65 5.36
N GLU A 77 10.31 0.26 6.33
CA GLU A 77 10.78 1.16 7.40
C GLU A 77 11.58 2.34 6.83
N PHE A 78 12.51 2.07 5.92
CA PHE A 78 13.27 3.11 5.21
C PHE A 78 12.35 4.06 4.44
N PHE A 79 11.43 3.55 3.63
CA PHE A 79 10.50 4.39 2.86
C PHE A 79 9.60 5.21 3.79
N LYS A 80 9.17 4.66 4.92
CA LYS A 80 8.41 5.42 5.92
C LYS A 80 9.20 6.64 6.39
N GLU A 81 10.45 6.44 6.83
CA GLU A 81 11.28 7.55 7.33
C GLU A 81 11.51 8.62 6.27
N GLU A 82 11.83 8.22 5.05
CA GLU A 82 12.05 9.18 3.96
C GLU A 82 10.79 9.94 3.58
N ILE A 83 9.65 9.25 3.44
CA ILE A 83 8.36 9.90 3.10
C ILE A 83 7.93 10.88 4.21
N GLU A 84 8.09 10.52 5.47
CA GLU A 84 7.74 11.41 6.58
C GLU A 84 8.60 12.69 6.58
N LYS A 85 9.88 12.61 6.18
CA LYS A 85 10.80 13.77 6.10
C LYS A 85 10.35 14.84 5.10
N PHE A 86 9.84 14.46 3.93
CA PHE A 86 9.47 15.42 2.89
C PHE A 86 7.97 15.76 2.85
N THR A 87 7.09 14.97 3.47
CA THR A 87 5.63 15.20 3.41
C THR A 87 5.01 15.75 4.68
N ASN A 88 5.60 15.51 5.87
CA ASN A 88 4.94 15.67 7.17
C ASN A 88 3.58 14.93 7.28
N ILE A 89 3.26 14.00 6.38
CA ILE A 89 2.04 13.20 6.40
C ILE A 89 2.34 11.93 7.20
N PRO A 90 1.44 11.50 8.12
CA PRO A 90 1.66 10.28 8.88
C PRO A 90 1.71 9.05 7.96
N VAL A 91 2.81 8.28 8.06
CA VAL A 91 2.97 6.99 7.37
C VAL A 91 2.70 5.84 8.33
N ILE A 92 1.68 5.05 8.00
CA ILE A 92 1.19 3.93 8.81
C ILE A 92 1.69 2.62 8.18
N LEU A 93 2.58 1.90 8.87
CA LEU A 93 3.01 0.57 8.46
C LEU A 93 1.86 -0.43 8.64
N TRP A 94 1.45 -1.10 7.57
CA TRP A 94 0.33 -2.03 7.56
C TRP A 94 0.78 -3.47 7.39
N ASP A 95 0.40 -4.32 8.34
CA ASP A 95 0.82 -5.73 8.36
C ASP A 95 0.07 -6.55 7.30
N GLU A 96 0.80 -7.02 6.29
CA GLU A 96 0.24 -7.73 5.12
C GLU A 96 -0.04 -9.22 5.36
N ARG A 97 0.25 -9.78 6.54
CA ARG A 97 0.22 -11.25 6.74
C ARG A 97 -1.13 -11.91 6.45
N LEU A 98 -2.23 -11.16 6.48
CA LEU A 98 -3.60 -11.69 6.31
C LEU A 98 -4.18 -11.48 4.89
N THR A 99 -3.58 -10.62 4.07
CA THR A 99 -4.13 -10.25 2.75
C THR A 99 -3.74 -11.24 1.64
N THR A 100 -2.61 -11.92 1.79
CA THR A 100 -1.98 -12.66 0.69
C THR A 100 -2.62 -14.02 0.40
N VAL A 101 -3.21 -14.74 1.38
CA VAL A 101 -3.59 -16.15 1.16
C VAL A 101 -4.89 -16.31 0.35
N SER A 102 -5.91 -15.49 0.60
CA SER A 102 -7.22 -15.63 -0.06
C SER A 102 -7.28 -14.95 -1.43
N ALA A 103 -6.63 -13.77 -1.58
CA ALA A 103 -6.53 -13.07 -2.86
C ALA A 103 -5.67 -13.86 -3.87
N HIS A 104 -4.54 -14.44 -3.44
CA HIS A 104 -3.71 -15.27 -4.31
C HIS A 104 -4.44 -16.55 -4.76
N LYS A 105 -5.18 -17.23 -3.87
CA LYS A 105 -5.90 -18.46 -4.21
C LYS A 105 -6.98 -18.27 -5.28
N SER A 106 -7.73 -17.17 -5.24
CA SER A 106 -8.78 -16.88 -6.23
C SER A 106 -8.19 -16.51 -7.59
N LEU A 107 -7.05 -15.82 -7.63
CA LEU A 107 -6.34 -15.49 -8.87
C LEU A 107 -5.59 -16.68 -9.48
N MET A 108 -5.25 -17.70 -8.68
CA MET A 108 -4.61 -18.94 -9.16
C MET A 108 -5.54 -19.85 -9.95
N GLN A 109 -6.86 -19.70 -9.83
CA GLN A 109 -7.83 -20.52 -10.57
C GLN A 109 -8.05 -20.08 -12.03
N ASN A 110 -7.57 -18.88 -12.40
CA ASN A 110 -7.71 -18.37 -13.75
C ASN A 110 -6.44 -18.66 -14.57
N ASN A 111 -6.61 -19.22 -15.77
CA ASN A 111 -5.57 -19.71 -16.68
C ASN A 111 -4.72 -18.56 -17.31
N MET A 112 -4.28 -17.60 -16.50
CA MET A 112 -3.55 -16.40 -16.92
C MET A 112 -2.05 -16.64 -16.96
N ARG A 113 -1.38 -16.08 -17.99
CA ARG A 113 0.08 -16.03 -18.13
C ARG A 113 0.74 -15.32 -16.94
N ASN A 114 1.86 -15.85 -16.44
CA ASN A 114 2.51 -15.40 -15.18
C ASN A 114 2.78 -13.89 -15.12
N GLU A 115 3.16 -13.26 -16.24
CA GLU A 115 3.46 -11.82 -16.29
C GLU A 115 2.21 -10.95 -16.12
N LYS A 116 1.10 -11.33 -16.76
CA LYS A 116 -0.19 -10.64 -16.58
C LYS A 116 -0.70 -10.82 -15.16
N ARG A 117 -0.50 -12.00 -14.59
CA ARG A 117 -0.88 -12.32 -13.21
C ARG A 117 -0.12 -11.45 -12.20
N LYS A 118 1.19 -11.29 -12.36
CA LYS A 118 2.01 -10.45 -11.47
C LYS A 118 1.52 -9.00 -11.47
N LYS A 119 1.27 -8.42 -12.65
CA LYS A 119 0.73 -7.06 -12.76
C LYS A 119 -0.61 -6.87 -12.04
N VAL A 120 -1.50 -7.88 -12.11
CA VAL A 120 -2.80 -7.85 -11.42
C VAL A 120 -2.60 -7.97 -9.90
N ILE A 121 -1.75 -8.88 -9.44
CA ILE A 121 -1.44 -9.07 -8.01
C ILE A 121 -0.86 -7.80 -7.40
N ASP A 122 0.14 -7.20 -8.05
CA ASP A 122 0.81 -5.99 -7.57
C ASP A 122 -0.18 -4.81 -7.39
N GLN A 123 -1.18 -4.70 -8.27
CA GLN A 123 -2.24 -3.68 -8.12
C GLN A 123 -3.27 -4.03 -7.05
N VAL A 124 -3.56 -5.31 -6.85
CA VAL A 124 -4.54 -5.78 -5.87
C VAL A 124 -4.03 -5.62 -4.44
N ALA A 125 -2.72 -5.77 -4.21
CA ALA A 125 -2.13 -5.68 -2.87
C ALA A 125 -2.38 -4.29 -2.23
N ALA A 126 -1.97 -3.21 -2.91
CA ALA A 126 -2.16 -1.84 -2.42
C ALA A 126 -3.65 -1.49 -2.20
N VAL A 127 -4.53 -1.92 -3.10
CA VAL A 127 -5.98 -1.69 -2.99
C VAL A 127 -6.57 -2.43 -1.79
N THR A 128 -6.21 -3.70 -1.61
CA THR A 128 -6.70 -4.53 -0.50
C THR A 128 -6.28 -3.93 0.84
N MET A 129 -4.99 -3.59 0.96
CA MET A 129 -4.45 -2.94 2.15
C MET A 129 -5.17 -1.62 2.48
N LEU A 130 -5.39 -0.77 1.47
CA LEU A 130 -6.10 0.49 1.68
C LEU A 130 -7.55 0.26 2.11
N GLN A 131 -8.25 -0.69 1.46
CA GLN A 131 -9.63 -0.99 1.79
C GLN A 131 -9.77 -1.49 3.23
N GLU A 132 -8.88 -2.39 3.67
CA GLU A 132 -8.85 -2.87 5.05
C GLU A 132 -8.62 -1.75 6.05
N TYR A 133 -7.72 -0.82 5.74
CA TYR A 133 -7.49 0.36 6.56
C TYR A 133 -8.76 1.21 6.69
N LEU A 134 -9.41 1.55 5.57
CA LEU A 134 -10.62 2.37 5.55
C LEU A 134 -11.77 1.69 6.32
N ASP A 135 -11.96 0.39 6.13
CA ASP A 135 -12.98 -0.40 6.83
C ASP A 135 -12.73 -0.42 8.35
N GLN A 136 -11.46 -0.53 8.78
CA GLN A 136 -11.10 -0.45 10.19
C GLN A 136 -11.37 0.93 10.80
N GLN A 137 -11.08 2.03 10.07
CA GLN A 137 -11.39 3.37 10.57
C GLN A 137 -12.90 3.58 10.72
N ARG A 138 -13.69 3.16 9.73
CA ARG A 138 -15.16 3.24 9.77
C ARG A 138 -15.76 2.45 10.94
N ASN A 139 -15.19 1.30 11.27
CA ASN A 139 -15.64 0.51 12.43
C ASN A 139 -15.33 1.20 13.75
N LYS A 140 -14.16 1.86 13.87
CA LYS A 140 -13.81 2.64 15.07
C LYS A 140 -14.74 3.83 15.29
N GLU A 141 -15.09 4.55 14.22
CA GLU A 141 -16.02 5.69 14.28
C GLU A 141 -17.42 5.26 14.76
N GLN A 142 -17.93 4.13 14.25
CA GLN A 142 -19.23 3.60 14.66
C GLN A 142 -19.27 3.14 16.12
N VAL A 143 -18.17 2.60 16.64
CA VAL A 143 -18.06 2.20 18.05
C VAL A 143 -18.01 3.43 18.96
N ASN A 144 -17.32 4.50 18.54
CA ASN A 144 -17.22 5.73 19.32
C ASN A 144 -18.50 6.58 19.27
N GLY A 145 -19.26 6.56 18.16
CA GLY A 145 -20.53 7.28 18.03
C GLY A 145 -21.73 6.62 18.72
N ARG A 146 -21.54 5.45 19.35
CA ARG A 146 -22.56 4.76 20.17
C ARG A 146 -22.40 5.00 21.68
N LYS A 147 -21.54 5.93 22.08
CA LYS A 147 -21.37 6.38 23.47
C LYS A 147 -22.05 7.72 23.72
#